data_AF-A0A8T5IHK5-F1
#
_entry.id   AF-A0A8T5IHK5-F1
#
_cell.length_a   1.000
_cell.length_b   1.000
_cell.length_c   1.000
_cell.angle_alpha   90.00
_cell.angle_beta   90.00
_cell.angle_gamma   90.00
#
_symmetry.space_group_name_H-M   'P 1'
#
loop_
_entity.id
_entity.type
_entity.pdbx_description
1 polymer ?
#
loop_
_entity_poly.entity_id
_entity_poly.type
_entity_poly.pdbx_seq_one_letter_code
_entity_poly.pdbx_strand_id
1 'polypeptide(L)'
;MEEISTEASITSSLKKNVANFIGRNWFYVLIFLIFISIGAYFGYKKFRVRLLRNKVAEYLAKQSSLIFLIKKTQKERFKEGKISGLIYNIRMKKYKEKMAQIKRELPVINARLNKFLKKQKKENIPK
;
A
#
# COMPACT_ATOMS: atom_id res chain seq x y z
N MET A 1 -4.13 -13.38 42.52
CA MET A 1 -5.43 -14.02 42.21
C MET A 1 -6.58 -13.01 42.10
N GLU A 2 -6.48 -11.78 42.62
CA GLU A 2 -7.56 -10.77 42.53
C GLU A 2 -7.77 -10.17 41.12
N GLU A 3 -6.71 -9.94 40.32
CA GLU A 3 -6.83 -9.36 38.97
C GLU A 3 -7.70 -10.16 38.00
N ILE A 4 -7.72 -11.50 38.11
CA ILE A 4 -8.48 -12.36 37.21
C ILE A 4 -10.00 -12.19 37.43
N SER A 5 -10.41 -11.85 38.66
CA SER A 5 -11.81 -11.69 39.04
C SER A 5 -12.41 -10.34 38.63
N THR A 6 -11.59 -9.29 38.60
CA THR A 6 -12.00 -7.95 38.17
C THR A 6 -12.15 -7.89 36.66
N GLU A 7 -11.23 -8.50 35.89
CA GLU A 7 -11.36 -8.62 34.43
C GLU A 7 -12.60 -9.44 34.01
N ALA A 8 -12.88 -10.56 34.70
CA ALA A 8 -14.08 -11.36 34.46
C ALA A 8 -15.38 -10.60 34.79
N SER A 9 -15.37 -9.75 35.82
CA SER A 9 -16.52 -8.93 36.21
C SER A 9 -16.75 -7.77 35.24
N ILE A 10 -15.68 -7.14 34.73
CA ILE A 10 -15.74 -6.06 33.73
C ILE A 10 -16.26 -6.61 32.39
N THR A 11 -15.72 -7.73 31.92
CA THR A 11 -16.12 -8.34 30.63
C THR A 11 -17.57 -8.83 30.64
N SER A 12 -18.02 -9.45 31.74
CA SER A 12 -19.41 -9.91 31.86
C SER A 12 -20.42 -8.76 31.98
N SER A 13 -20.06 -7.67 32.67
CA SER A 13 -20.88 -6.46 32.77
C SER A 13 -20.97 -5.74 31.42
N LEU A 14 -19.85 -5.63 30.68
CA LEU A 14 -19.82 -5.09 29.32
C LEU A 14 -20.70 -5.93 28.37
N LYS A 15 -20.60 -7.27 28.44
CA LYS A 15 -21.39 -8.18 27.60
C LYS A 15 -22.90 -8.01 27.82
N LYS A 16 -23.34 -7.92 29.09
CA LYS A 16 -24.76 -7.69 29.43
C LYS A 16 -25.25 -6.33 28.93
N ASN A 17 -24.43 -5.28 29.07
CA ASN A 17 -24.77 -3.93 28.61
C ASN A 17 -24.83 -3.85 27.08
N VAL A 18 -23.89 -4.46 26.36
CA VAL A 18 -23.90 -4.53 24.89
C VAL A 18 -25.11 -5.34 24.40
N ALA A 19 -25.43 -6.46 25.02
CA ALA A 19 -26.60 -7.28 24.65
C ALA A 19 -27.92 -6.52 24.85
N ASN A 20 -28.10 -5.85 25.98
CA ASN A 20 -29.28 -5.03 26.25
C ASN A 20 -29.38 -3.83 25.30
N PHE A 21 -28.24 -3.19 24.97
CA PHE A 21 -28.21 -2.10 24.01
C PHE A 21 -28.61 -2.55 22.61
N ILE A 22 -28.10 -3.70 22.15
CA ILE A 22 -28.45 -4.28 20.85
C ILE A 22 -29.92 -4.68 20.82
N GLY A 23 -30.45 -5.32 21.86
CA GLY A 23 -31.87 -5.70 21.91
C GLY A 23 -32.81 -4.50 21.86
N ARG A 24 -32.51 -3.45 22.62
CA ARG A 24 -33.33 -2.23 22.67
C ARG A 24 -33.20 -1.36 21.42
N ASN A 25 -32.05 -1.35 20.76
CA ASN A 25 -31.74 -0.47 19.62
C ASN A 25 -31.46 -1.25 18.32
N TRP A 26 -31.98 -2.46 18.17
CA TRP A 26 -31.62 -3.37 17.07
C TRP A 26 -31.83 -2.74 15.68
N PHE A 27 -32.86 -1.92 15.51
CA PHE A 27 -33.15 -1.20 14.27
C PHE A 27 -32.06 -0.16 13.91
N TYR A 28 -31.60 0.64 14.89
CA TYR A 28 -30.50 1.59 14.70
C TYR A 28 -29.18 0.87 14.40
N VAL A 29 -28.93 -0.27 15.05
CA VAL A 29 -27.75 -1.10 14.77
C VAL A 29 -27.77 -1.62 13.33
N LEU A 30 -28.94 -2.06 12.83
CA LEU A 30 -29.10 -2.50 11.44
C LEU A 30 -28.79 -1.38 10.44
N ILE A 31 -29.36 -0.19 10.65
CA ILE A 31 -29.11 0.98 9.80
C ILE A 31 -27.62 1.33 9.79
N PHE A 32 -27.00 1.36 10.97
CA PHE A 32 -25.57 1.65 11.10
C PHE A 32 -24.70 0.64 10.35
N LEU A 33 -25.01 -0.65 10.42
CA LEU A 33 -24.32 -1.69 9.66
C LEU A 33 -24.46 -1.52 8.15
N ILE A 34 -25.64 -1.10 7.66
CA ILE A 34 -25.86 -0.78 6.24
C ILE A 34 -24.93 0.38 5.82
N PHE A 35 -24.90 1.47 6.60
CA PHE A 35 -24.01 2.60 6.32
C PHE A 35 -22.53 2.20 6.33
N ILE A 36 -22.09 1.38 7.29
CA ILE A 36 -20.72 0.84 7.32
C ILE A 36 -20.43 0.01 6.08
N SER A 37 -21.34 -0.87 5.69
CA SER A 37 -21.17 -1.75 4.52
C SER A 37 -20.97 -0.93 3.23
N ILE A 38 -21.82 0.09 3.05
CA ILE A 38 -21.72 1.03 1.93
C ILE A 38 -20.38 1.80 1.98
N GLY A 39 -20.05 2.37 3.15
CA GLY A 39 -18.80 3.10 3.35
C GLY A 39 -17.55 2.24 3.08
N ALA A 40 -17.55 1.00 3.55
CA ALA A 40 -16.49 0.03 3.33
C ALA A 40 -16.33 -0.32 1.85
N TYR A 41 -17.43 -0.53 1.13
CA TYR A 41 -17.41 -0.79 -0.30
C TYR A 41 -16.73 0.34 -1.09
N PHE A 42 -17.14 1.59 -0.85
CA PHE A 42 -16.52 2.75 -1.49
C PHE A 42 -15.07 2.98 -1.05
N GLY A 43 -14.80 2.82 0.25
CA GLY A 43 -13.47 2.98 0.85
C GLY A 43 -12.46 1.99 0.27
N TYR A 44 -12.83 0.72 0.16
CA TYR A 44 -11.97 -0.33 -0.39
C TYR A 44 -11.53 -0.02 -1.83
N LYS A 45 -12.47 0.45 -2.67
CA LYS A 45 -12.20 0.81 -4.07
C LYS A 45 -11.17 1.93 -4.19
N LYS A 46 -11.32 2.99 -3.39
CA LYS A 46 -10.40 4.14 -3.37
C LYS A 46 -9.03 3.74 -2.83
N PHE A 47 -9.01 2.96 -1.76
CA PHE A 47 -7.78 2.48 -1.11
C PHE A 47 -6.93 1.63 -2.07
N ARG A 48 -7.56 0.71 -2.82
CA ARG A 48 -6.86 -0.13 -3.79
C ARG A 48 -6.12 0.68 -4.87
N VAL A 49 -6.74 1.74 -5.39
CA VAL A 49 -6.10 2.61 -6.38
C VAL A 49 -4.97 3.43 -5.77
N ARG A 50 -5.14 3.92 -4.54
CA ARG A 50 -4.08 4.62 -3.82
C ARG A 50 -2.87 3.71 -3.60
N LEU A 51 -3.07 2.46 -3.20
CA LEU A 51 -1.99 1.48 -3.05
C LEU A 51 -1.23 1.26 -4.36
N LEU A 52 -1.94 1.06 -5.48
CA LEU A 52 -1.29 0.87 -6.78
C LEU A 52 -0.51 2.11 -7.22
N ARG A 53 -1.06 3.31 -7.00
CA ARG A 53 -0.38 4.57 -7.32
C ARG A 53 0.88 4.76 -6.48
N ASN A 54 0.81 4.48 -5.18
CA ASN A 54 1.97 4.54 -4.30
C ASN A 54 3.05 3.55 -4.76
N LYS A 55 2.64 2.34 -5.17
CA LYS A 55 3.57 1.37 -5.72
C LYS A 55 4.26 1.90 -6.98
N VAL A 56 3.52 2.46 -7.95
CA VAL A 56 4.14 3.11 -9.14
C VAL A 56 5.14 4.19 -8.74
N ALA A 57 4.77 5.07 -7.81
CA ALA A 57 5.66 6.13 -7.32
C ALA A 57 6.95 5.57 -6.68
N GLU A 58 6.83 4.49 -5.91
CA GLU A 58 7.96 3.77 -5.31
C GLU A 58 8.93 3.24 -6.39
N TYR A 59 8.41 2.61 -7.45
CA TYR A 59 9.26 2.14 -8.55
C TYR A 59 9.97 3.28 -9.29
N LEU A 60 9.29 4.41 -9.49
CA LEU A 60 9.89 5.61 -10.09
C LEU A 60 10.99 6.21 -9.19
N ALA A 61 10.78 6.26 -7.88
CA ALA A 61 11.78 6.71 -6.91
C ALA A 61 12.99 5.77 -6.85
N LYS A 62 12.76 4.45 -6.94
CA LYS A 62 13.84 3.45 -7.06
C LYS A 62 14.63 3.64 -8.36
N GLN A 63 13.95 3.91 -9.47
CA GLN A 63 14.58 4.18 -10.76
C GLN A 63 15.47 5.42 -10.72
N SER A 64 14.98 6.54 -10.18
CA SER A 64 15.76 7.78 -10.06
C SER A 64 16.98 7.57 -9.15
N SER A 65 16.80 6.87 -8.04
CA SER A 65 17.89 6.52 -7.11
C SER A 65 18.96 5.65 -7.77
N LEU A 66 18.57 4.67 -8.59
CA LEU A 66 19.52 3.86 -9.36
C LEU A 66 20.29 4.68 -10.39
N ILE A 67 19.62 5.60 -11.10
CA ILE A 67 20.29 6.51 -12.04
C ILE A 67 21.34 7.37 -11.31
N PHE A 68 20.98 7.90 -10.14
CA PHE A 68 21.92 8.63 -9.30
C PHE A 68 23.13 7.79 -8.90
N LEU A 69 22.90 6.56 -8.43
CA LEU A 69 23.98 5.62 -8.07
C LEU A 69 24.87 5.25 -9.26
N ILE A 70 24.31 5.08 -10.45
CA ILE A 70 25.06 4.85 -11.69
C ILE A 70 26.00 6.03 -11.96
N LYS A 71 25.47 7.25 -11.97
CA LYS A 71 26.25 8.47 -12.20
C LYS A 71 27.35 8.65 -11.14
N LYS A 72 27.02 8.43 -9.88
CA LYS A 72 27.98 8.49 -8.77
C LYS A 72 29.12 7.47 -8.95
N THR A 73 28.77 6.22 -9.29
CA THR A 73 29.75 5.15 -9.50
C THR A 73 30.64 5.42 -10.73
N GLN A 74 30.09 5.99 -11.80
CA GLN A 74 30.86 6.45 -12.96
C GLN A 74 31.85 7.56 -12.56
N LYS A 75 31.40 8.55 -11.77
CA LYS A 75 32.28 9.62 -11.26
C LYS A 75 33.40 9.05 -10.38
N GLU A 76 33.08 8.15 -9.45
CA GLU A 76 34.05 7.49 -8.58
C GLU A 76 35.12 6.73 -9.38
N ARG A 77 34.74 6.08 -10.48
CA ARG A 77 35.70 5.34 -11.33
C ARG A 77 36.53 6.24 -12.23
N PHE A 78 35.87 7.07 -13.03
CA PHE A 78 36.51 7.76 -14.16
C PHE A 78 37.03 9.15 -13.84
N LYS A 79 36.47 9.82 -12.82
CA LYS A 79 36.90 11.16 -12.41
C LYS A 79 37.76 11.12 -11.15
N GLU A 80 37.37 10.32 -10.16
CA GLU A 80 38.00 10.32 -8.84
C GLU A 80 38.99 9.17 -8.64
N GLY A 81 39.00 8.15 -9.52
CA GLY A 81 39.90 7.00 -9.41
C GLY A 81 39.71 6.13 -8.16
N LYS A 82 38.63 6.33 -7.39
CA LYS A 82 38.40 5.74 -6.06
C LYS A 82 38.09 4.26 -6.08
N ILE A 83 37.67 3.71 -7.22
CA ILE A 83 37.25 2.32 -7.33
C ILE A 83 37.96 1.62 -8.50
N SER A 84 38.29 0.35 -8.31
CA SER A 84 38.86 -0.51 -9.36
C SER A 84 37.83 -0.83 -10.45
N GLY A 85 38.31 -1.24 -11.63
CA GLY A 85 37.45 -1.64 -12.74
C GLY A 85 36.57 -2.84 -12.39
N LEU A 86 37.10 -3.79 -11.61
CA LEU A 86 36.36 -4.94 -11.09
C LEU A 86 35.16 -4.48 -10.24
N ILE A 87 35.40 -3.61 -9.26
CA ILE A 87 34.34 -3.09 -8.36
C ILE A 87 33.29 -2.31 -9.15
N TYR A 88 33.73 -1.48 -10.10
CA TYR A 88 32.84 -0.76 -11.01
C TYR A 88 31.92 -1.71 -11.78
N ASN A 89 32.47 -2.76 -12.38
CA ASN A 89 31.71 -3.73 -13.17
C ASN A 89 30.70 -4.50 -12.31
N ILE A 90 31.08 -4.93 -11.11
CA ILE A 90 30.18 -5.60 -10.16
C ILE A 90 29.01 -4.68 -9.79
N ARG A 91 29.28 -3.42 -9.44
CA ARG A 91 28.23 -2.43 -9.12
C ARG A 91 27.32 -2.16 -10.33
N MET A 92 27.89 -2.02 -11.54
CA MET A 92 27.13 -1.82 -12.77
C MET A 92 26.23 -2.99 -13.14
N LYS A 93 26.72 -4.22 -12.99
CA LYS A 93 25.91 -5.41 -13.21
C LYS A 93 24.68 -5.40 -12.30
N LYS A 94 24.88 -5.19 -11.00
CA LYS A 94 23.78 -5.14 -10.02
C LYS A 94 22.78 -4.02 -10.29
N TYR A 95 23.23 -2.84 -10.71
CA TYR A 95 22.30 -1.74 -11.02
C TYR A 95 21.53 -1.99 -12.32
N LYS A 96 22.16 -2.58 -13.34
CA LYS A 96 21.49 -2.96 -14.59
C LYS A 96 20.43 -4.03 -14.36
N GLU A 97 20.72 -5.04 -13.54
CA GLU A 97 19.76 -6.08 -13.16
C GLU A 97 18.53 -5.48 -12.47
N LYS A 98 18.75 -4.61 -11.46
CA LYS A 98 17.65 -3.92 -10.77
C LYS A 98 16.86 -3.00 -11.72
N MET A 99 17.54 -2.29 -12.61
CA MET A 99 16.88 -1.44 -13.61
C MET A 99 16.03 -2.26 -14.58
N ALA A 100 16.51 -3.43 -15.01
CA ALA A 100 15.77 -4.34 -15.88
C ALA A 100 14.51 -4.88 -15.18
N GLN A 101 14.63 -5.24 -13.89
CA GLN A 101 13.47 -5.65 -13.09
C GLN A 101 12.41 -4.54 -13.01
N ILE A 102 12.82 -3.31 -12.68
CA ILE A 102 11.89 -2.17 -12.62
C ILE A 102 11.21 -1.94 -13.98
N LYS A 103 11.97 -1.99 -15.08
CA LYS A 103 11.42 -1.82 -16.44
C LYS A 103 10.40 -2.91 -16.82
N ARG A 104 10.54 -4.13 -16.29
CA ARG A 104 9.58 -5.23 -16.50
C ARG A 104 8.32 -5.07 -15.64
N GLU A 105 8.47 -4.67 -14.39
CA GLU A 105 7.35 -4.63 -13.43
C GLU A 105 6.48 -3.37 -13.57
N LEU A 106 7.10 -2.22 -13.86
CA LEU A 106 6.44 -0.92 -14.00
C LEU A 106 5.29 -0.91 -15.03
N PRO A 107 5.42 -1.44 -16.26
CA PRO A 107 4.32 -1.46 -17.22
C PRO A 107 3.15 -2.34 -16.75
N VAL A 108 3.42 -3.44 -16.05
CA VAL A 108 2.38 -4.34 -15.52
C VAL A 108 1.54 -3.62 -14.45
N ILE A 109 2.21 -2.92 -13.53
CA ILE A 109 1.54 -2.17 -12.47
C ILE A 109 0.77 -0.98 -13.05
N ASN A 110 1.35 -0.27 -14.02
CA ASN A 110 0.68 0.83 -14.73
C ASN A 110 -0.56 0.35 -15.50
N ALA A 111 -0.48 -0.78 -16.20
CA ALA A 111 -1.62 -1.36 -16.90
C ALA A 111 -2.74 -1.73 -15.93
N ARG A 112 -2.41 -2.32 -14.77
CA ARG A 112 -3.38 -2.62 -13.70
C ARG A 112 -4.03 -1.34 -13.17
N LEU A 113 -3.23 -0.31 -12.86
CA LEU A 113 -3.73 0.98 -12.38
C LEU A 113 -4.68 1.62 -13.40
N ASN A 114 -4.29 1.67 -14.67
CA ASN A 114 -5.11 2.22 -15.75
C ASN A 114 -6.43 1.45 -15.93
N LYS A 115 -6.43 0.13 -15.76
CA LYS A 115 -7.66 -0.68 -15.77
C LYS A 115 -8.61 -0.26 -14.64
N PHE A 116 -8.11 -0.05 -13.42
CA PHE A 116 -8.94 0.42 -12.30
C PHE A 116 -9.44 1.86 -12.48
N LEU A 117 -8.62 2.75 -13.03
CA LEU A 117 -9.00 4.13 -13.33
C LEU A 117 -10.10 4.19 -14.41
N LYS A 118 -9.96 3.41 -15.49
CA LYS A 118 -11.00 3.29 -16.54
C LYS A 118 -12.32 2.74 -15.97
N LYS A 119 -12.26 1.73 -15.10
CA LYS A 119 -13.45 1.19 -14.43
C LYS A 119 -14.12 2.24 -13.55
N GLN A 120 -13.36 2.98 -12.75
CA GLN A 120 -13.89 4.08 -11.93
C GLN A 120 -14.53 5.19 -12.76
N LYS A 121 -13.92 5.57 -13.89
CA LYS A 121 -14.49 6.60 -14.77
C LYS A 121 -15.83 6.18 -15.36
N LYS A 122 -16.01 4.90 -15.73
CA LYS A 122 -17.28 4.38 -16.26
C LYS A 122 -18.39 4.31 -15.20
N GLU A 123 -18.05 4.06 -13.95
CA GLU A 123 -19.01 3.89 -12.84
C GLU A 123 -19.46 5.21 -12.23
N ASN A 124 -18.71 6.29 -12.46
CA ASN A 124 -19.01 7.65 -11.98
C ASN A 124 -19.71 8.54 -13.03
N ILE A 125 -20.05 8.01 -14.22
CA ILE A 125 -20.86 8.74 -15.20
C ILE A 125 -22.33 8.44 -14.87
N PRO A 126 -23.11 9.41 -14.37
CA PRO A 126 -24.55 9.21 -14.22
C PRO A 126 -25.17 8.97 -15.60
N LYS A 127 -26.06 7.97 -15.70
CA LYS A 127 -26.95 7.81 -16.85
C LYS A 127 -28.08 8.82 -16.77
#